data_AF-A0A7Y6Z8R4-F1
#
_entry.id   AF-A0A7Y6Z8R4-F1
#
_cell.length_a   1.000
_cell.length_b   1.000
_cell.length_c   1.000
_cell.angle_alpha   90.00
_cell.angle_beta   90.00
_cell.angle_gamma   90.00
#
_symmetry.space_group_name_H-M   'P 1'
#
loop_
_entity.id
_entity.type
_entity.pdbx_description
1 polymer ?
#
loop_
_entity_poly.entity_id
_entity_poly.type
_entity_poly.pdbx_seq_one_letter_code
_entity_poly.pdbx_strand_id
1 'polypeptide(L)'
;MEQLEEASSAFEIDEQVKDLFLLGCYTGLRWQDLNHLEPHNFNVIDGQYYIRLHSYKGKKNLSNPLTNKALKLCKKYDFNLPKISNQQCNESLKRLARAAKIKSKTERVRYRGNERITEVFEKWQIITMHIARHTFACEFLRRNKAHGLSALKALSEILGHSSTKTTEIYWNMISAEKDKMLLNSF
;
A
#
# COMPACT_ATOMS: atom_id res chain seq x y z
N MET A 1 -8.25 -4.61 -1.89
CA MET A 1 -7.60 -5.48 -0.88
C MET A 1 -8.33 -6.80 -0.86
N GLU A 2 -9.61 -6.82 -0.48
CA GLU A 2 -10.46 -8.03 -0.44
C GLU A 2 -10.43 -8.86 -1.74
N GLN A 3 -10.62 -8.22 -2.90
CA GLN A 3 -10.57 -8.91 -4.20
C GLN A 3 -9.23 -9.61 -4.51
N LEU A 4 -8.12 -9.16 -3.92
CA LEU A 4 -6.80 -9.81 -4.08
C LEU A 4 -6.53 -10.86 -3.00
N GLU A 5 -7.18 -10.78 -1.82
CA GLU A 5 -7.11 -11.82 -0.78
C GLU A 5 -7.74 -13.13 -1.29
N GLU A 6 -8.76 -13.03 -2.14
CA GLU A 6 -9.50 -14.17 -2.72
C GLU A 6 -8.94 -14.67 -4.07
N ALA A 7 -7.93 -13.98 -4.62
CA ALA A 7 -7.39 -14.32 -5.93
C ALA A 7 -6.55 -15.61 -5.88
N SER A 8 -6.92 -16.59 -6.71
CA SER A 8 -6.13 -17.81 -6.92
C SER A 8 -4.82 -17.47 -7.64
N SER A 9 -3.70 -17.85 -7.05
CA SER A 9 -2.36 -17.67 -7.61
C SER A 9 -2.08 -18.74 -8.66
N ALA A 10 -1.51 -18.37 -9.81
CA ALA A 10 -1.15 -19.32 -10.87
C ALA A 10 0.31 -19.81 -10.74
N PHE A 11 1.16 -19.04 -10.06
CA PHE A 11 2.59 -19.31 -9.87
C PHE A 11 3.00 -19.02 -8.42
N GLU A 12 4.08 -19.66 -7.95
CA GLU A 12 4.63 -19.42 -6.60
C GLU A 12 5.04 -17.94 -6.41
N ILE A 13 5.60 -17.31 -7.45
CA ILE A 13 5.94 -15.88 -7.40
C ILE A 13 4.70 -14.98 -7.22
N ASP A 14 3.53 -15.41 -7.72
CA ASP A 14 2.29 -14.66 -7.56
C ASP A 14 1.81 -14.71 -6.09
N GLU A 15 1.93 -15.86 -5.43
CA GLU A 15 1.69 -16.00 -3.98
C GLU A 15 2.57 -15.03 -3.18
N GLN A 16 3.87 -15.02 -3.47
CA GLN A 16 4.83 -14.16 -2.79
C GLN A 16 4.51 -12.67 -3.02
N VAL A 17 4.24 -12.28 -4.27
CA VAL A 17 3.87 -10.89 -4.59
C VAL A 17 2.55 -10.48 -3.94
N LYS A 18 1.56 -11.38 -3.88
CA LYS A 18 0.29 -11.16 -3.17
C LYS A 18 0.54 -10.89 -1.69
N ASP A 19 1.34 -11.73 -1.03
CA ASP A 19 1.65 -11.58 0.39
C ASP A 19 2.41 -10.29 0.68
N LEU A 20 3.41 -9.94 -0.16
CA LEU A 20 4.14 -8.67 -0.03
C LEU A 20 3.22 -7.46 -0.27
N PHE A 21 2.27 -7.56 -1.21
CA PHE A 21 1.29 -6.50 -1.46
C PHE A 21 0.38 -6.29 -0.25
N LEU A 22 -0.14 -7.39 0.33
CA LEU A 22 -0.95 -7.35 1.55
C LEU A 22 -0.16 -6.81 2.74
N LEU A 23 1.10 -7.22 2.91
CA LEU A 23 1.98 -6.67 3.94
C LEU A 23 2.16 -5.16 3.78
N GLY A 24 2.36 -4.67 2.56
CA GLY A 24 2.39 -3.24 2.26
C GLY A 24 1.08 -2.52 2.60
N CYS A 25 -0.06 -3.18 2.39
CA CYS A 25 -1.38 -2.66 2.74
C CYS A 25 -1.64 -2.60 4.25
N TYR A 26 -0.96 -3.44 5.04
CA TYR A 26 -1.11 -3.46 6.50
C TYR A 26 -0.07 -2.61 7.24
N THR A 27 1.09 -2.37 6.62
CA THR A 27 2.22 -1.65 7.25
C THR A 27 2.44 -0.25 6.71
N GLY A 28 1.91 0.06 5.52
CA GLY A 28 2.09 1.34 4.84
C GLY A 28 3.52 1.58 4.34
N LEU A 29 4.40 0.58 4.37
CA LEU A 29 5.78 0.73 3.93
C LEU A 29 5.87 0.96 2.41
N ARG A 30 6.92 1.66 1.97
CA ARG A 30 7.21 1.78 0.54
C ARG A 30 7.76 0.44 0.04
N TRP A 31 7.54 0.15 -1.24
CA TRP A 31 8.04 -1.08 -1.85
C TRP A 31 9.54 -1.29 -1.63
N GLN A 32 10.37 -0.26 -1.83
CA GLN A 32 11.80 -0.38 -1.61
C GLN A 32 12.14 -0.70 -0.15
N ASP A 33 11.48 -0.07 0.81
CA ASP A 33 11.69 -0.36 2.23
C ASP A 33 11.27 -1.80 2.54
N LEU A 34 10.12 -2.25 2.01
CA LEU A 34 9.59 -3.59 2.19
C LEU A 34 10.47 -4.68 1.55
N ASN A 35 11.00 -4.44 0.35
CA ASN A 35 11.89 -5.37 -0.35
C ASN A 35 13.28 -5.43 0.29
N HIS A 36 13.69 -4.43 1.07
CA HIS A 36 14.97 -4.43 1.81
C HIS A 36 14.81 -4.79 3.30
N LEU A 37 13.61 -5.20 3.74
CA LEU A 37 13.42 -5.70 5.09
C LEU A 37 14.23 -6.96 5.33
N GLU A 38 14.94 -6.97 6.45
CA GLU A 38 15.73 -8.09 6.92
C GLU A 38 15.17 -8.58 8.28
N PRO A 39 15.45 -9.83 8.69
CA PRO A 39 14.98 -10.38 9.96
C PRO A 39 15.29 -9.49 11.18
N HIS A 40 16.43 -8.80 11.18
CA HIS A 40 16.84 -7.90 12.26
C HIS A 40 16.01 -6.62 12.37
N ASN A 41 15.18 -6.29 11.38
CA ASN A 41 14.26 -5.16 11.46
C ASN A 41 12.99 -5.48 12.26
N PHE A 42 12.77 -6.74 12.63
CA PHE A 42 11.61 -7.17 13.39
C PHE A 42 11.96 -7.30 14.87
N ASN A 43 11.38 -6.42 15.69
CA ASN A 43 11.71 -6.32 17.11
C ASN A 43 10.46 -6.58 17.94
N VAL A 44 10.62 -7.22 19.09
CA VAL A 44 9.54 -7.39 20.09
C VAL A 44 9.75 -6.40 21.21
N ILE A 45 8.72 -5.61 21.51
CA ILE A 45 8.70 -4.63 22.59
C ILE A 45 7.40 -4.85 23.35
N ASP A 46 7.47 -5.13 24.64
CA ASP A 46 6.31 -5.39 25.51
C ASP A 46 5.34 -6.45 24.94
N GLY A 47 5.89 -7.50 24.31
CA GLY A 47 5.12 -8.58 23.68
C GLY A 47 4.52 -8.25 22.31
N GLN A 48 4.69 -7.02 21.81
CA GLN A 48 4.20 -6.59 20.51
C GLN A 48 5.34 -6.52 19.48
N TYR A 49 5.10 -7.01 18.27
CA TYR A 49 6.06 -6.92 17.17
C TYR A 49 6.04 -5.54 16.52
N TYR A 50 7.22 -5.01 16.21
CA TYR A 50 7.46 -3.76 15.51
C TYR A 50 8.42 -3.98 14.34
N ILE A 51 8.18 -3.26 13.24
CA ILE A 51 9.18 -3.06 12.20
C ILE A 51 9.94 -1.78 12.52
N ARG A 52 11.26 -1.90 12.70
CA ARG A 52 12.19 -0.78 12.86
C ARG A 52 13.18 -0.75 11.69
N LEU A 53 13.11 0.30 10.89
CA LEU A 53 14.01 0.48 9.75
C LEU A 53 14.39 1.93 9.53
N HIS A 54 15.57 2.13 8.96
CA HIS A 54 16.00 3.42 8.46
C HIS A 54 15.56 3.55 6.99
N SER A 55 14.58 4.42 6.73
CA SER A 55 13.92 4.49 5.43
C SER A 55 14.87 4.89 4.30
N TYR A 56 14.77 4.18 3.17
CA TYR A 56 15.69 4.30 2.05
C TYR A 56 15.66 5.71 1.42
N LYS A 57 14.47 6.26 1.22
CA LYS A 57 14.27 7.56 0.55
C LYS A 57 14.33 8.75 1.51
N GLY A 58 14.01 8.53 2.79
CA GLY A 58 13.77 9.61 3.75
C GLY A 58 14.90 9.83 4.74
N LYS A 59 15.80 8.86 4.92
CA LYS A 59 16.77 8.83 6.02
C LYS A 59 16.12 9.07 7.39
N LYS A 60 14.89 8.58 7.56
CA LYS A 60 14.12 8.65 8.81
C LYS A 60 13.98 7.26 9.40
N ASN A 61 14.11 7.18 10.72
CA ASN A 61 13.78 5.99 11.48
C ASN A 61 12.26 5.81 11.51
N LEU A 62 11.79 4.70 10.97
CA LEU A 62 10.40 4.28 11.05
C LEU A 62 10.28 3.18 12.10
N SER A 63 9.24 3.26 12.92
CA SER A 63 8.92 2.25 13.93
C SER A 63 7.42 2.00 13.88
N ASN A 64 7.02 0.97 13.14
CA ASN A 64 5.60 0.67 12.89
C ASN A 64 5.19 -0.62 13.61
N PRO A 65 4.14 -0.61 14.45
CA PRO A 65 3.63 -1.83 15.07
C PRO A 65 3.02 -2.75 14.02
N LEU A 66 3.22 -4.06 14.19
CA LEU A 66 2.63 -5.09 13.34
C LEU A 66 1.25 -5.51 13.84
N THR A 67 0.26 -5.39 12.96
CA THR A 67 -1.05 -6.01 13.21
C THR A 67 -0.94 -7.53 13.16
N ASN A 68 -1.90 -8.24 13.78
CA ASN A 68 -1.96 -9.71 13.75
C ASN A 68 -1.96 -10.27 12.32
N LYS A 69 -2.60 -9.58 11.36
CA LYS A 69 -2.60 -9.97 9.94
C LYS A 69 -1.21 -9.85 9.32
N ALA A 70 -0.52 -8.72 9.56
CA ALA A 70 0.85 -8.52 9.09
C ALA A 70 1.82 -9.54 9.71
N LEU A 71 1.70 -9.81 11.01
CA LEU A 71 2.55 -10.76 11.72
C LEU A 71 2.40 -12.19 11.18
N LYS A 72 1.17 -12.61 10.83
CA LYS A 72 0.95 -13.92 10.19
C LYS A 72 1.71 -14.06 8.88
N LEU A 73 1.71 -13.01 8.05
CA LEU A 73 2.48 -12.99 6.79
C LEU A 73 3.98 -13.02 7.07
N CYS A 74 4.50 -12.23 8.00
CA CYS A 74 5.92 -12.28 8.35
C CYS A 74 6.34 -13.66 8.86
N LYS A 75 5.52 -14.31 9.71
CA LYS A 75 5.80 -15.66 10.22
C LYS A 75 5.74 -16.73 9.14
N LYS A 76 4.91 -16.59 8.09
CA LYS A 76 4.87 -17.50 6.94
C LYS A 76 6.25 -17.63 6.26
N TYR A 77 7.05 -16.56 6.29
CA TYR A 77 8.38 -16.48 5.69
C TYR A 77 9.51 -16.47 6.73
N ASP A 78 9.23 -16.81 7.99
CA ASP A 78 10.20 -16.75 9.10
C ASP A 78 10.96 -15.41 9.17
N PHE A 79 10.23 -14.30 8.98
CA PHE A 79 10.76 -12.93 8.94
C PHE A 79 11.79 -12.64 7.84
N ASN A 80 12.05 -13.60 6.94
CA ASN A 80 12.91 -13.45 5.78
C ASN A 80 12.06 -13.34 4.50
N LEU A 81 11.59 -12.13 4.22
CA LEU A 81 10.66 -11.87 3.13
C LEU A 81 11.30 -12.11 1.74
N PRO A 82 10.54 -12.63 0.77
CA PRO A 82 11.04 -12.87 -0.58
C PRO A 82 11.51 -11.56 -1.24
N LYS A 83 12.72 -11.60 -1.80
CA LYS A 83 13.32 -10.48 -2.53
C LYS A 83 12.97 -10.59 -4.01
N ILE A 84 12.14 -9.68 -4.50
CA ILE A 84 11.61 -9.74 -5.87
C ILE A 84 11.99 -8.46 -6.60
N SER A 85 12.40 -8.55 -7.86
CA SER A 85 12.68 -7.35 -8.65
C SER A 85 11.40 -6.53 -8.89
N ASN A 86 11.55 -5.21 -9.06
CA ASN A 86 10.41 -4.33 -9.36
C ASN A 86 9.65 -4.79 -10.61
N GLN A 87 10.36 -5.31 -11.62
CA GLN A 87 9.75 -5.76 -12.86
C GLN A 87 8.88 -7.01 -12.61
N GLN A 88 9.44 -8.06 -12.01
CA GLN A 88 8.71 -9.30 -11.71
C GLN A 88 7.52 -9.04 -10.79
N CYS A 89 7.70 -8.17 -9.80
CA CYS A 89 6.62 -7.78 -8.89
C CYS A 89 5.46 -7.10 -9.64
N ASN A 90 5.76 -6.12 -10.51
CA ASN A 90 4.74 -5.43 -11.29
C ASN A 90 4.02 -6.37 -12.27
N GLU A 91 4.74 -7.26 -12.95
CA GLU A 91 4.14 -8.23 -13.87
C GLU A 91 3.19 -9.19 -13.14
N SER A 92 3.63 -9.73 -12.00
CA SER A 92 2.83 -10.64 -11.16
C SER A 92 1.59 -9.93 -10.60
N LEU A 93 1.74 -8.68 -10.14
CA LEU A 93 0.62 -7.90 -9.61
C LEU A 93 -0.44 -7.59 -10.69
N LYS A 94 -0.03 -7.33 -11.93
CA LYS A 94 -0.96 -7.15 -13.06
C LYS A 94 -1.69 -8.45 -13.39
N ARG A 95 -1.01 -9.60 -13.36
CA ARG A 95 -1.65 -10.92 -13.54
C ARG A 95 -2.70 -11.17 -12.47
N LEU A 96 -2.33 -10.98 -11.19
CA LEU A 96 -3.24 -11.13 -10.05
C LEU A 96 -4.44 -10.18 -10.14
N ALA A 97 -4.22 -8.89 -10.45
CA ALA A 97 -5.30 -7.92 -10.58
C ALA A 97 -6.24 -8.23 -11.75
N ARG A 98 -5.70 -8.78 -12.85
CA ARG A 98 -6.50 -9.25 -13.99
C ARG A 98 -7.34 -10.48 -13.61
N ALA A 99 -6.75 -11.43 -12.88
CA ALA A 99 -7.43 -12.61 -12.37
C ALA A 99 -8.56 -12.24 -11.37
N ALA A 100 -8.31 -11.25 -10.51
CA ALA A 100 -9.27 -10.65 -9.58
C ALA A 100 -10.34 -9.78 -10.27
N LYS A 101 -10.37 -9.72 -11.61
CA LYS A 101 -11.35 -8.97 -12.42
C LYS A 101 -11.41 -7.47 -12.07
N ILE A 102 -10.29 -6.86 -11.68
CA ILE A 102 -10.20 -5.43 -11.37
C ILE A 102 -10.17 -4.61 -12.68
N LYS A 103 -11.35 -4.46 -13.31
CA LYS A 103 -11.51 -3.83 -14.63
C LYS A 103 -11.99 -2.37 -14.62
N SER A 104 -12.15 -1.76 -13.44
CA SER A 104 -12.58 -0.36 -13.38
C SER A 104 -11.61 0.53 -14.17
N LYS A 105 -12.15 1.40 -15.02
CA LYS A 105 -11.34 2.32 -15.83
C LYS A 105 -10.81 3.44 -14.94
N THR A 106 -9.60 3.89 -15.24
CA THR A 106 -8.94 5.01 -14.57
C THR A 106 -8.10 5.78 -15.58
N GLU A 107 -8.03 7.08 -15.39
CA GLU A 107 -7.20 7.95 -16.22
C GLU A 107 -5.79 8.01 -15.65
N ARG A 108 -4.80 8.01 -16.55
CA ARG A 108 -3.42 8.30 -16.23
C ARG A 108 -2.98 9.51 -17.05
N VAL A 109 -2.68 10.59 -16.35
CA VAL A 109 -2.15 11.81 -16.95
C VAL A 109 -0.63 11.67 -17.06
N ARG A 110 -0.09 11.92 -18.24
CA ARG A 110 1.35 12.09 -18.49
C ARG A 110 1.58 13.43 -19.16
N TYR A 111 2.75 14.01 -18.92
CA TYR A 111 3.19 15.20 -19.64
C TYR A 111 4.27 14.78 -20.65
N ARG A 112 4.12 15.17 -21.91
CA ARG A 112 5.13 15.01 -22.95
C ARG A 112 5.48 16.41 -23.47
N GLY A 113 6.58 16.98 -22.97
CA GLY A 113 6.85 18.40 -23.13
C GLY A 113 5.78 19.24 -22.41
N ASN A 114 5.18 20.21 -23.12
CA ASN A 114 4.07 21.02 -22.59
C ASN A 114 2.69 20.39 -22.80
N GLU A 115 2.60 19.24 -23.47
CA GLU A 115 1.31 18.60 -23.73
C GLU A 115 0.90 17.67 -22.59
N ARG A 116 -0.32 17.87 -22.09
CA ARG A 116 -0.97 16.99 -21.13
C ARG A 116 -1.68 15.87 -21.90
N ILE A 117 -1.16 14.66 -21.82
CA ILE A 117 -1.73 13.46 -22.42
C ILE A 117 -2.51 12.72 -21.35
N THR A 118 -3.81 12.52 -21.56
CA THR A 118 -4.67 11.71 -20.70
C THR A 118 -4.98 10.40 -21.40
N GLU A 119 -4.56 9.28 -20.80
CA GLU A 119 -4.83 7.94 -21.31
C GLU A 119 -5.77 7.21 -20.34
N VAL A 120 -6.77 6.50 -20.88
CA VAL A 120 -7.70 5.69 -20.10
C VAL A 120 -7.22 4.24 -20.09
N PHE A 121 -6.99 3.68 -18.90
CA PHE A 121 -6.59 2.29 -18.70
C PHE A 121 -7.57 1.57 -17.78
N GLU A 122 -7.68 0.25 -17.91
CA GLU A 122 -8.25 -0.57 -16.85
C GLU A 122 -7.26 -0.62 -15.67
N LYS A 123 -7.76 -0.59 -14.43
CA LYS A 123 -6.91 -0.52 -13.23
C LYS A 123 -5.87 -1.64 -13.15
N TRP A 124 -6.22 -2.86 -13.57
CA TRP A 124 -5.26 -3.96 -13.58
C TRP A 124 -4.03 -3.69 -14.48
N GLN A 125 -4.13 -2.83 -15.51
CA GLN A 125 -3.03 -2.54 -16.42
C GLN A 125 -1.95 -1.65 -15.80
N ILE A 126 -2.33 -0.83 -14.81
CA ILE A 126 -1.48 0.20 -14.22
C ILE A 126 -1.25 0.04 -12.71
N ILE A 127 -1.77 -1.04 -12.11
CA ILE A 127 -1.54 -1.35 -10.70
C ILE A 127 -0.05 -1.57 -10.44
N THR A 128 0.43 -1.06 -9.29
CA THR A 128 1.80 -1.21 -8.81
C THR A 128 1.79 -1.36 -7.30
N MET A 129 2.92 -1.76 -6.71
CA MET A 129 3.07 -1.84 -5.25
C MET A 129 2.82 -0.51 -4.53
N HIS A 130 2.90 0.63 -5.22
CA HIS A 130 2.56 1.92 -4.63
C HIS A 130 1.11 1.98 -4.15
N ILE A 131 0.21 1.23 -4.81
CA ILE A 131 -1.20 1.16 -4.44
C ILE A 131 -1.39 0.53 -3.06
N ALA A 132 -0.50 -0.35 -2.63
CA ALA A 132 -0.57 -0.95 -1.29
C ALA A 132 -0.50 0.12 -0.19
N ARG A 133 0.48 1.03 -0.30
CA ARG A 133 0.64 2.16 0.61
C ARG A 133 -0.52 3.15 0.55
N HIS A 134 -1.06 3.42 -0.63
CA HIS A 134 -2.28 4.24 -0.75
C HIS A 134 -3.47 3.59 -0.05
N THR A 135 -3.61 2.27 -0.22
CA THR A 135 -4.68 1.49 0.40
C THR A 135 -4.57 1.57 1.92
N PHE A 136 -3.37 1.38 2.48
CA PHE A 136 -3.11 1.57 3.91
C PHE A 136 -3.53 2.97 4.38
N ALA A 137 -3.08 4.02 3.68
CA ALA A 137 -3.34 5.40 4.05
C ALA A 137 -4.83 5.75 4.06
N CYS A 138 -5.56 5.38 2.99
CA CYS A 138 -6.99 5.59 2.91
C CYS A 138 -7.74 4.81 4.00
N GLU A 139 -7.37 3.55 4.22
CA GLU A 139 -8.03 2.71 5.24
C GLU A 139 -7.80 3.22 6.66
N PHE A 140 -6.56 3.65 6.97
CA PHE A 140 -6.24 4.29 8.23
C PHE A 140 -7.10 5.53 8.47
N LEU A 141 -7.20 6.43 7.47
CA LEU A 141 -8.01 7.64 7.61
C LEU A 141 -9.50 7.34 7.70
N ARG A 142 -10.03 6.35 6.98
CA ARG A 142 -11.44 5.96 7.09
C ARG A 142 -11.78 5.51 8.50
N ARG A 143 -10.95 4.65 9.10
CA ARG A 143 -11.15 4.14 10.47
C ARG A 143 -10.99 5.22 11.54
N ASN A 144 -10.12 6.19 11.30
CA ASN A 144 -9.78 7.24 12.27
C ASN A 144 -10.39 8.60 11.93
N LYS A 145 -11.40 8.66 11.05
CA LYS A 145 -11.95 9.90 10.50
C LYS A 145 -12.46 10.85 11.59
N ALA A 146 -13.04 10.30 12.67
CA ALA A 146 -13.54 11.07 13.81
C ALA A 146 -12.45 11.91 14.50
N HIS A 147 -11.18 11.52 14.37
CA HIS A 147 -10.03 12.24 14.95
C HIS A 147 -9.50 13.37 14.05
N GLY A 148 -10.08 13.58 12.86
CA GLY A 148 -9.80 14.74 12.01
C GLY A 148 -8.30 14.95 11.72
N LEU A 149 -7.82 16.17 11.99
CA LEU A 149 -6.42 16.57 11.74
C LEU A 149 -5.41 15.71 12.52
N SER A 150 -5.77 15.19 13.69
CA SER A 150 -4.89 14.32 14.48
C SER A 150 -4.62 12.99 13.77
N ALA A 151 -5.64 12.41 13.10
CA ALA A 151 -5.44 11.22 12.27
C ALA A 151 -4.52 11.51 11.08
N LEU A 152 -4.65 12.68 10.45
CA LEU A 152 -3.79 13.09 9.34
C LEU A 152 -2.32 13.22 9.76
N LYS A 153 -2.06 13.83 10.93
CA LYS A 153 -0.71 13.94 11.51
C LYS A 153 -0.12 12.58 11.85
N ALA A 154 -0.87 11.74 12.57
CA ALA A 154 -0.45 10.38 12.91
C ALA A 154 -0.11 9.56 11.65
N LEU A 155 -0.95 9.64 10.60
CA LEU A 155 -0.67 8.98 9.33
C LEU A 155 0.61 9.51 8.68
N SER A 156 0.83 10.83 8.70
CA SER A 156 2.02 11.46 8.15
C SER A 156 3.30 10.94 8.82
N GLU A 157 3.26 10.72 10.13
CA GLU A 157 4.36 10.16 10.92
C GLU A 157 4.60 8.68 10.58
N ILE A 158 3.54 7.86 10.58
CA ILE A 158 3.59 6.42 10.23
C ILE A 158 4.17 6.21 8.82
N LEU A 159 3.78 7.08 7.89
CA LEU A 159 4.26 7.04 6.52
C LEU A 159 5.66 7.66 6.38
N GLY A 160 6.16 8.39 7.37
CA GLY A 160 7.43 9.11 7.28
C GLY A 160 7.43 10.18 6.19
N HIS A 161 6.33 10.91 6.03
CA HIS A 161 6.29 12.07 5.14
C HIS A 161 7.02 13.25 5.78
N SER A 162 7.69 14.06 4.96
CA SER A 162 8.33 15.31 5.41
C SER A 162 7.33 16.44 5.58
N SER A 163 6.18 16.37 4.91
CA SER A 163 5.11 17.36 4.98
C SER A 163 3.75 16.68 5.02
N THR A 164 2.87 17.15 5.91
CA THR A 164 1.47 16.72 6.01
C THR A 164 0.69 16.97 4.72
N LYS A 165 1.10 17.96 3.91
CA LYS A 165 0.52 18.24 2.58
C LYS A 165 0.62 17.05 1.62
N THR A 166 1.66 16.22 1.78
CA THR A 166 1.78 14.96 1.01
C THR A 166 0.74 13.93 1.43
N THR A 167 0.26 14.02 2.68
CA THR A 167 -0.74 13.12 3.26
C THR A 167 -2.18 13.59 2.98
N GLU A 168 -2.39 14.90 2.73
CA GLU A 168 -3.71 15.48 2.39
C GLU A 168 -4.33 14.86 1.12
N ILE A 169 -3.51 14.34 0.21
CA ILE A 169 -4.00 13.65 -1.00
C ILE A 169 -4.96 12.50 -0.64
N TYR A 170 -4.69 11.78 0.45
CA TYR A 170 -5.54 10.66 0.90
C TYR A 170 -6.84 11.16 1.52
N TRP A 171 -6.78 12.28 2.24
CA TRP A 171 -7.96 12.92 2.82
C TRP A 171 -8.95 13.37 1.73
N ASN A 172 -8.43 13.93 0.63
CA ASN A 172 -9.23 14.34 -0.52
C ASN A 172 -9.85 13.12 -1.23
N MET A 173 -9.11 12.02 -1.37
CA MET A 173 -9.62 10.78 -1.97
C MET A 173 -10.80 10.21 -1.18
N ILE A 174 -10.70 10.09 0.16
CA ILE A 174 -11.80 9.54 0.98
C ILE A 174 -13.02 10.46 1.05
N SER A 175 -12.81 11.78 0.88
CA SER A 175 -13.91 12.76 0.91
C SER A 175 -14.71 12.71 -0.39
N ALA A 176 -14.03 12.65 -1.54
CA ALA A 176 -14.67 12.55 -2.85
C ALA A 176 -15.49 11.26 -3.05
N GLU A 177 -15.10 10.15 -2.42
CA GLU A 177 -15.90 8.91 -2.42
C GLU A 177 -17.21 9.07 -1.64
N LYS A 178 -17.19 9.78 -0.51
CA LYS A 178 -18.39 10.03 0.29
C LYS A 178 -19.41 10.85 -0.51
N ASP A 179 -18.94 11.86 -1.23
CA ASP A 179 -19.80 12.71 -2.04
C ASP A 179 -20.51 11.89 -3.15
N LYS A 180 -19.78 10.95 -3.76
CA LYS A 180 -20.38 10.01 -4.73
C LYS A 180 -21.38 9.05 -4.10
N MET A 181 -21.13 8.54 -2.90
CA MET A 181 -22.08 7.67 -2.20
C MET A 181 -23.37 8.41 -1.85
N LEU A 182 -23.28 9.67 -1.40
CA LEU A 182 -24.44 10.51 -1.11
C LEU A 182 -25.27 10.78 -2.38
N LEU A 183 -24.60 11.10 -3.49
CA LEU A 183 -25.27 11.35 -4.77
C LEU A 183 -25.96 10.12 -5.35
N ASN A 184 -25.49 8.91 -5.02
CA ASN A 184 -26.08 7.65 -5.49
C ASN A 184 -27.11 7.06 -4.50
N SER A 185 -27.37 7.74 -3.37
CA SER A 185 -28.32 7.28 -2.34
C SER A 185 -29.73 7.85 -2.52
N PHE A 186 -29.95 8.64 -3.57
CA PHE A 186 -31.21 9.22 -4.02
C PHE A 186 -31.34 9.01 -5.53
#